data_AF-A0A352GKM6-F1
#
_entry.id   AF-A0A352GKM6-F1
#
_cell.length_a   1.000
_cell.length_b   1.000
_cell.length_c   1.000
_cell.angle_alpha   90.00
_cell.angle_beta   90.00
_cell.angle_gamma   90.00
#
_symmetry.space_group_name_H-M   'P 1'
#
loop_
_entity.id
_entity.type
_entity.pdbx_description
1 polymer ?
#
loop_
_entity_poly.entity_id
_entity_poly.type
_entity_poly.pdbx_seq_one_letter_code
_entity_poly.pdbx_strand_id
1 'polypeptide(L)'
;MTEPCDLSAVDLRALIGAKKLSPVELVESCLRRIAAVNGTVNAFVALDAERALARAREIETEISQGKNPGPLAGLPVGIKDLVNVKGLRTTYGSLLFKDHVPDADDGQITRLR
;
A
#
# COMPACT_ATOMS: atom_id res chain seq x y z
N MET A 1 -16.32 -11.70 10.82
CA MET A 1 -16.78 -11.04 9.58
C MET A 1 -15.56 -10.86 8.72
N THR A 2 -15.68 -11.07 7.41
CA THR A 2 -14.57 -10.87 6.46
C THR A 2 -14.45 -9.38 6.17
N GLU A 3 -13.30 -8.78 6.47
CA GLU A 3 -13.01 -7.38 6.13
C GLU A 3 -12.36 -7.28 4.74
N PRO A 4 -12.35 -6.11 4.07
CA PRO A 4 -11.65 -5.96 2.79
C PRO A 4 -10.20 -6.45 2.81
N CYS A 5 -9.47 -6.24 3.91
CA CYS A 5 -8.09 -6.71 4.05
C CYS A 5 -7.91 -8.24 4.12
N ASP A 6 -8.99 -9.01 4.22
CA ASP A 6 -8.97 -10.48 4.24
C ASP A 6 -9.20 -11.09 2.84
N LEU A 7 -9.55 -10.28 1.84
CA LEU A 7 -9.87 -10.73 0.48
C LEU A 7 -8.61 -10.90 -0.38
N SER A 8 -8.70 -11.75 -1.41
CA SER A 8 -7.60 -11.94 -2.35
C SER A 8 -7.38 -10.69 -3.21
N ALA A 9 -6.16 -10.48 -3.70
CA ALA A 9 -5.86 -9.39 -4.63
C ALA A 9 -6.74 -9.42 -5.90
N VAL A 10 -7.09 -10.62 -6.38
CA VAL A 10 -7.96 -10.81 -7.56
C VAL A 10 -9.39 -10.34 -7.25
N ASP A 11 -9.94 -10.77 -6.11
CA ASP A 11 -11.30 -10.36 -5.70
C ASP A 11 -11.36 -8.85 -5.44
N LEU A 12 -10.36 -8.31 -4.74
CA LEU A 12 -10.24 -6.88 -4.49
C LEU A 12 -10.18 -6.09 -5.80
N ARG A 13 -9.36 -6.53 -6.76
CA ARG A 13 -9.27 -5.84 -8.04
C ARG A 13 -10.60 -5.91 -8.80
N ALA A 14 -11.29 -7.05 -8.79
CA ALA A 14 -12.60 -7.19 -9.42
C ALA A 14 -13.64 -6.24 -8.78
N LEU A 15 -13.69 -6.18 -7.44
CA LEU A 15 -14.60 -5.30 -6.71
C LEU A 15 -14.32 -3.82 -6.96
N ILE A 16 -13.05 -3.41 -6.91
CA ILE A 16 -12.63 -2.04 -7.20
C ILE A 16 -12.96 -1.66 -8.65
N GLY A 17 -12.72 -2.56 -9.60
CA GLY A 17 -13.02 -2.32 -11.02
C GLY A 17 -14.53 -2.20 -11.30
N ALA A 18 -15.33 -2.97 -10.56
CA ALA A 18 -16.79 -2.89 -10.58
C ALA A 18 -17.35 -1.74 -9.71
N LYS A 19 -16.50 -0.90 -9.11
CA LYS A 19 -16.88 0.19 -8.19
C LYS A 19 -17.73 -0.28 -7.00
N LYS A 20 -17.52 -1.52 -6.56
CA LYS A 20 -18.18 -2.14 -5.39
C LYS A 20 -17.37 -2.04 -4.10
N LEU A 21 -16.11 -1.62 -4.21
CA LEU A 21 -15.20 -1.36 -3.09
C LEU A 21 -14.34 -0.17 -3.47
N SER A 22 -14.22 0.82 -2.58
CA SER A 22 -13.27 1.90 -2.77
C SER A 22 -11.84 1.43 -2.46
N PRO A 23 -10.83 1.82 -3.26
CA PRO A 23 -9.45 1.60 -2.88
C PRO A 23 -9.07 2.37 -1.59
N VAL A 24 -9.76 3.47 -1.27
CA VAL A 24 -9.57 4.21 0.00
C VAL A 24 -10.07 3.37 1.16
N GLU A 25 -11.28 2.81 1.06
CA GLU A 25 -11.84 1.88 2.06
C GLU A 25 -10.92 0.68 2.31
N LEU A 26 -10.31 0.14 1.25
CA LEU A 26 -9.35 -0.96 1.37
C LEU A 26 -8.09 -0.54 2.13
N VAL A 27 -7.48 0.60 1.79
CA VAL A 27 -6.29 1.11 2.51
C VAL A 27 -6.62 1.34 3.99
N GLU A 28 -7.77 1.94 4.29
CA GLU A 28 -8.22 2.14 5.68
C GLU A 28 -8.43 0.81 6.41
N SER A 29 -9.01 -0.20 5.74
CA SER A 29 -9.13 -1.55 6.29
C SER A 29 -7.77 -2.15 6.65
N CYS A 30 -6.78 -2.02 5.76
CA CYS A 30 -5.42 -2.48 6.02
C CYS A 30 -4.77 -1.73 7.20
N LEU A 31 -4.91 -0.40 7.26
CA LEU A 31 -4.37 0.41 8.35
C LEU A 31 -5.00 0.07 9.70
N ARG A 32 -6.33 -0.15 9.76
CA ARG A 32 -7.01 -0.62 10.97
C ARG A 32 -6.48 -1.98 11.42
N ARG A 33 -6.30 -2.91 10.46
CA ARG A 33 -5.74 -4.24 10.74
C ARG A 33 -4.31 -4.13 11.30
N ILE A 34 -3.45 -3.33 10.67
CA ILE A 34 -2.08 -3.07 11.13
C ILE A 34 -2.10 -2.50 12.55
N ALA A 35 -2.90 -1.47 12.82
CA ALA A 35 -3.02 -0.87 14.15
C ALA A 35 -3.43 -1.89 15.23
N ALA A 36 -4.33 -2.82 14.89
CA ALA A 36 -4.83 -3.82 15.83
C ALA A 36 -3.81 -4.93 16.16
N VAL A 37 -2.90 -5.30 15.25
CA VAL A 37 -2.06 -6.51 15.43
C VAL A 37 -0.56 -6.28 15.34
N ASN A 38 -0.09 -5.18 14.75
CA ASN A 38 1.33 -4.99 14.50
C ASN A 38 2.14 -4.82 15.80
N GLY A 39 1.50 -4.43 16.91
CA GLY A 39 2.16 -4.41 18.22
C GLY A 39 2.66 -5.77 18.69
N THR A 40 1.96 -6.86 18.33
CA THR A 40 2.35 -8.23 18.67
C THR A 40 3.14 -8.88 17.54
N VAL A 41 2.73 -8.67 16.29
CA VAL A 41 3.32 -9.34 15.11
C VAL A 41 4.62 -8.67 14.69
N ASN A 42 4.73 -7.34 14.85
CA ASN A 42 5.87 -6.53 14.44
C ASN A 42 6.27 -6.75 12.96
N ALA A 43 5.28 -6.79 12.07
CA ALA A 43 5.49 -7.02 10.63
C ALA A 43 5.90 -5.74 9.87
N PHE A 44 5.38 -4.59 10.27
CA PHE A 44 5.66 -3.30 9.64
C PHE A 44 6.57 -2.45 10.54
N VAL A 45 7.73 -2.07 9.99
CA VAL A 45 8.73 -1.23 10.68
C VAL A 45 8.65 0.24 10.26
N ALA A 46 8.02 0.56 9.14
CA ALA A 46 7.73 1.90 8.65
C ALA A 46 6.38 1.88 7.92
N LEU A 47 5.61 2.97 8.03
CA LEU A 47 4.31 3.12 7.39
C LEU A 47 4.24 4.46 6.66
N ASP A 48 3.62 4.44 5.49
CA ASP A 48 3.43 5.60 4.62
C ASP A 48 1.94 5.88 4.40
N ALA A 49 1.20 5.96 5.52
CA ALA A 49 -0.27 5.95 5.51
C ALA A 49 -0.84 7.14 4.71
N GLU A 50 -0.25 8.33 4.85
CA GLU A 50 -0.74 9.54 4.17
C GLU A 50 -0.59 9.44 2.65
N ARG A 51 0.58 9.04 2.15
CA ARG A 51 0.79 8.90 0.69
C ARG A 51 -0.01 7.72 0.13
N ALA A 52 -0.18 6.65 0.89
CA ALA A 52 -1.04 5.52 0.48
C ALA A 52 -2.51 5.96 0.30
N LEU A 53 -3.06 6.70 1.26
CA LEU A 53 -4.44 7.23 1.17
C LEU A 53 -4.59 8.27 0.06
N ALA A 54 -3.60 9.15 -0.12
CA ALA A 54 -3.61 10.11 -1.23
C ALA A 54 -3.64 9.39 -2.59
N ARG A 55 -2.77 8.40 -2.80
CA ARG A 55 -2.74 7.61 -4.03
C ARG A 55 -4.02 6.82 -4.25
N ALA A 56 -4.64 6.28 -3.20
CA ALA A 56 -5.91 5.59 -3.31
C ALA A 56 -7.03 6.50 -3.82
N ARG A 57 -7.09 7.76 -3.36
CA ARG A 57 -8.05 8.77 -3.84
C ARG A 57 -7.82 9.15 -5.31
N GLU A 58 -6.57 9.26 -5.72
CA GLU A 58 -6.22 9.50 -7.14
C GLU A 58 -6.73 8.36 -8.03
N ILE A 59 -6.45 7.12 -7.64
CA ILE A 59 -6.88 5.93 -8.39
C ILE A 59 -8.41 5.81 -8.42
N GLU A 60 -9.08 6.07 -7.30
CA GLU A 60 -10.55 6.12 -7.24
C GLU A 60 -11.10 7.14 -8.23
N THR A 61 -10.49 8.32 -8.31
CA THR A 61 -10.86 9.36 -9.27
C THR A 61 -10.67 8.86 -10.70
N GLU A 62 -9.54 8.24 -11.03
CA GLU A 62 -9.27 7.70 -12.37
C GLU A 62 -10.29 6.61 -12.77
N ILE A 63 -10.60 5.68 -11.87
CA ILE A 63 -11.57 4.61 -12.10
C ILE A 63 -12.99 5.18 -12.24
N SER A 64 -13.35 6.18 -11.44
CA SER A 64 -14.66 6.83 -11.53
C SER A 64 -14.86 7.49 -12.89
N GLN A 65 -13.80 8.08 -13.46
CA GLN A 65 -13.73 8.65 -14.80
C GLN A 65 -13.69 7.61 -15.94
N GLY A 66 -13.70 6.30 -15.62
CA GLY A 66 -13.67 5.23 -16.61
C GLY A 66 -12.29 4.98 -17.22
N LYS A 67 -11.21 5.51 -16.62
CA LYS A 67 -9.84 5.20 -17.04
C LYS A 67 -9.47 3.78 -16.61
N ASN A 68 -8.46 3.22 -17.28
CA ASN A 68 -7.84 1.96 -16.88
C ASN A 68 -6.43 2.20 -16.34
N PRO A 69 -6.27 2.41 -15.03
CA PRO A 69 -4.96 2.63 -14.39
C PRO A 69 -4.07 1.37 -14.29
N GLY A 70 -4.53 0.23 -14.83
CA GLY A 70 -3.74 -1.00 -14.89
C GLY A 70 -4.18 -2.09 -13.90
N PRO A 71 -3.50 -3.25 -13.93
CA PRO A 71 -3.95 -4.46 -13.27
C PRO A 71 -3.81 -4.44 -11.74
N LEU A 72 -2.94 -3.61 -11.19
CA LEU A 72 -2.71 -3.49 -9.74
C LEU A 72 -3.36 -2.25 -9.12
N ALA A 73 -4.04 -1.44 -9.92
CA ALA A 73 -4.58 -0.17 -9.47
C ALA A 73 -5.56 -0.34 -8.31
N GLY A 74 -5.28 0.38 -7.22
CA GLY A 74 -6.10 0.41 -6.01
C GLY A 74 -5.74 -0.65 -4.98
N LEU A 75 -4.81 -1.56 -5.28
CA LEU A 75 -4.34 -2.57 -4.32
C LEU A 75 -3.18 -2.02 -3.48
N PRO A 76 -3.25 -2.08 -2.13
CA PRO A 76 -2.12 -1.76 -1.27
C PRO A 76 -1.05 -2.87 -1.36
N VAL A 77 0.22 -2.49 -1.22
CA VAL A 77 1.35 -3.41 -1.29
C VAL A 77 2.27 -3.19 -0.09
N GLY A 78 2.65 -4.28 0.57
CA GLY A 78 3.72 -4.27 1.57
C GLY A 78 5.08 -4.47 0.90
N ILE A 79 6.03 -3.58 1.21
CA ILE A 79 7.39 -3.63 0.66
C ILE A 79 8.35 -4.07 1.75
N LYS A 80 9.20 -5.07 1.45
CA LYS A 80 10.22 -5.53 2.40
C LYS A 80 11.21 -4.40 2.68
N ASP A 81 11.63 -4.26 3.94
CA ASP A 81 12.65 -3.31 4.40
C ASP A 81 14.07 -3.66 3.92
N LEU A 82 14.21 -4.03 2.65
CA LEU A 82 15.44 -4.25 1.89
C LEU A 82 15.38 -3.53 0.54
N VAL A 83 14.29 -2.79 0.28
CA VAL A 83 13.96 -2.17 -0.99
C VAL A 83 13.73 -0.68 -0.74
N ASN A 84 14.39 0.16 -1.52
CA ASN A 84 14.25 1.60 -1.38
C ASN A 84 12.89 2.07 -1.89
N VAL A 85 12.20 2.80 -1.02
CA VAL A 85 11.01 3.59 -1.35
C VAL A 85 11.34 5.04 -1.03
N LYS A 86 11.38 5.89 -2.06
CA LYS A 86 11.75 7.29 -1.96
C LYS A 86 10.99 7.98 -0.82
N GLY A 87 11.72 8.60 0.09
CA GLY A 87 11.14 9.36 1.19
C GLY A 87 10.40 8.52 2.23
N LEU A 88 10.63 7.20 2.29
CA LEU A 88 10.20 6.32 3.38
C LEU A 88 11.43 5.67 4.01
N ARG A 89 11.49 5.60 5.34
CA ARG A 89 12.64 5.01 6.04
C ARG A 89 12.84 3.55 5.63
N THR A 90 14.06 3.23 5.18
CA THR A 90 14.50 1.88 4.81
C THR A 90 15.75 1.52 5.61
N THR A 91 15.70 0.53 6.50
CA THR A 91 16.80 0.23 7.43
C THR A 91 17.65 -0.97 7.05
N TYR A 92 17.23 -1.71 6.01
CA TYR A 92 17.88 -2.96 5.61
C TYR A 92 17.96 -4.00 6.75
N GLY A 93 17.13 -3.87 7.80
CA GLY A 93 17.23 -4.65 9.02
C GLY A 93 18.52 -4.44 9.83
N SER A 94 19.23 -3.32 9.64
CA SER A 94 20.53 -3.04 10.27
C SER A 94 20.56 -1.68 10.97
N LEU A 95 21.15 -1.65 12.16
CA LEU A 95 21.31 -0.41 12.95
C LEU A 95 22.18 0.63 12.25
N LEU A 96 23.04 0.23 11.31
CA LEU A 96 23.83 1.15 10.50
C LEU A 96 22.96 2.09 9.66
N PHE A 97 21.75 1.65 9.30
CA PHE A 97 20.84 2.39 8.44
C PHE A 97 19.55 2.77 9.18
N LYS A 98 19.57 2.80 10.52
CA LYS A 98 18.37 3.07 11.33
C LYS A 98 17.65 4.38 10.97
N ASP A 99 18.37 5.38 10.48
CA ASP A 99 17.86 6.70 10.11
C ASP A 99 17.91 6.94 8.59
N HIS A 100 18.18 5.90 7.78
CA HIS A 100 18.31 6.04 6.34
C HIS A 100 16.93 6.26 5.68
N VAL A 101 16.86 7.34 4.91
CA VAL A 101 15.72 7.67 4.05
C VAL A 101 16.28 7.84 2.63
N PRO A 102 15.92 6.97 1.67
CA PRO A 102 16.44 7.03 0.31
C PRO A 102 15.77 8.14 -0.50
N ASP A 103 16.53 8.75 -1.40
CA ASP A 103 16.06 9.83 -2.30
C ASP A 103 15.43 9.31 -3.61
N ALA A 104 15.48 8.00 -3.85
CA ALA A 104 14.97 7.35 -5.03
C ALA A 104 14.30 6.01 -4.71
N ASP A 105 13.34 5.65 -5.56
CA ASP A 105 12.72 4.33 -5.59
C ASP A 105 13.68 3.33 -6.25
N ASP A 106 13.73 2.09 -5.75
CA ASP A 106 14.29 0.99 -6.54
C ASP A 106 13.41 0.72 -7.76
N GLY A 107 14.00 0.20 -8.85
CA GLY A 107 13.30 0.05 -10.13
C GLY A 107 12.00 -0.77 -10.09
N GLN A 108 11.88 -1.71 -9.14
CA GLN A 108 10.63 -2.46 -8.92
C GLN A 108 9.52 -1.62 -8.30
N ILE A 109 9.85 -0.65 -7.45
CA ILE A 109 8.88 0.28 -6.87
C ILE A 109 8.39 1.25 -7.94
N THR A 110 9.29 1.74 -8.80
CA THR A 110 8.91 2.58 -9.96
C THR A 110 7.90 1.90 -10.88
N ARG A 111 7.99 0.57 -11.06
CA ARG A 111 7.05 -0.20 -11.90
C ARG A 111 5.70 -0.49 -11.22
N LEU A 112 5.64 -0.43 -9.89
CA LEU A 112 4.41 -0.68 -9.14
C LEU A 112 3.51 0.56 -9.03
N ARG A 113 4.07 1.77 -9.16
CA ARG A 113 3.35 3.06 -9.08
C ARG A 113 2.60 3.40 -10.35
#